data_AF-A0AAW0CL65-F1
#
_entry.id   AF-A0AAW0CL65-F1
#
_cell.length_a   1.000
_cell.length_b   1.000
_cell.length_c   1.000
_cell.angle_alpha   90.00
_cell.angle_beta   90.00
_cell.angle_gamma   90.00
#
_symmetry.space_group_name_H-M   'P 1'
#
loop_
_entity.id
_entity.type
_entity.pdbx_description
1 polymer ?
#
loop_
_entity_poly.entity_id
_entity_poly.type
_entity_poly.pdbx_seq_one_letter_code
_entity_poly.pdbx_strand_id
1 'polypeptide(L)'
;MRFTSLVALALIAAVSAAPQVQVEKRKNVDRPDPTNLNHCPGDDPGDADKCTFEMQEKGEDKRVDHIVGNPVDNCKGGTTDLKTTIGGDTSVSQTWKYGVSVGFSADGGEELPIGVSFESSDTWSNTEAKTFRQNIDITIKPGKKAALIAKVLHKTYQGRVKLNYGDPTGEAGKDDYHYIWYKNNVGSIQPTDDVIYDQRIVDCSEDI
;
A
#
# COMPACT_ATOMS: atom_id res chain seq x y z
N MET A 1 -24.80 -79.89 -19.46
CA MET A 1 -24.30 -78.98 -20.51
C MET A 1 -25.23 -77.77 -20.53
N ARG A 2 -24.93 -76.67 -19.83
CA ARG A 2 -23.93 -75.60 -20.08
C ARG A 2 -24.25 -74.71 -21.29
N PHE A 3 -24.77 -73.52 -20.93
CA PHE A 3 -24.51 -72.18 -21.47
C PHE A 3 -25.05 -71.87 -22.90
N THR A 4 -25.56 -70.67 -23.21
CA THR A 4 -25.11 -69.35 -22.75
C THR A 4 -26.23 -68.31 -22.91
N SER A 5 -26.43 -67.47 -21.90
CA SER A 5 -27.32 -66.29 -21.93
C SER A 5 -26.51 -65.07 -22.36
N LEU A 6 -27.00 -64.29 -23.32
CA LEU A 6 -26.40 -63.04 -23.79
C LEU A 6 -27.04 -61.87 -23.04
N VAL A 7 -26.31 -61.27 -22.10
CA VAL A 7 -26.66 -59.98 -21.49
C VAL A 7 -25.89 -58.89 -22.22
N ALA A 8 -26.61 -57.97 -22.86
CA ALA A 8 -26.03 -56.77 -23.46
C ALA A 8 -25.80 -55.71 -22.37
N LEU A 9 -24.54 -55.32 -22.18
CA LEU A 9 -24.15 -54.21 -21.31
C LEU A 9 -24.27 -52.89 -22.10
N ALA A 10 -25.18 -52.01 -21.69
CA ALA A 10 -25.21 -50.63 -22.16
C ALA A 10 -24.25 -49.78 -21.32
N LEU A 11 -23.15 -49.32 -21.92
CA LEU A 11 -22.27 -48.30 -21.33
C LEU A 11 -22.95 -46.93 -21.42
N ILE A 12 -23.35 -46.38 -20.28
CA ILE A 12 -23.76 -44.98 -20.15
C ILE A 12 -22.48 -44.17 -19.90
N ALA A 13 -22.02 -43.43 -20.91
CA ALA A 13 -20.95 -42.45 -20.75
C ALA A 13 -21.51 -41.24 -19.99
N ALA A 14 -21.17 -41.11 -18.70
CA ALA A 14 -21.42 -39.90 -17.95
C ALA A 14 -20.41 -38.83 -18.37
N VAL A 15 -20.83 -37.92 -19.24
CA VAL A 15 -20.06 -36.69 -19.54
C VAL A 15 -20.17 -35.78 -18.31
N SER A 16 -19.08 -35.70 -17.54
CA SER A 16 -18.89 -34.69 -16.51
C SER A 16 -18.86 -33.32 -17.17
N ALA A 17 -19.99 -32.61 -17.17
CA ALA A 17 -20.03 -31.19 -17.48
C ALA A 17 -19.45 -30.45 -16.27
N ALA A 18 -18.16 -30.11 -16.35
CA ALA A 18 -17.57 -29.16 -15.42
C ALA A 18 -18.37 -27.85 -15.48
N PRO A 19 -18.69 -27.21 -14.34
CA PRO A 19 -19.36 -25.92 -14.36
C PRO A 19 -18.50 -24.93 -15.14
N GLN A 20 -19.03 -24.42 -16.25
CA GLN A 20 -18.40 -23.29 -16.94
C GLN A 20 -18.43 -22.12 -15.96
N VAL A 21 -17.28 -21.83 -15.37
CA VAL A 21 -17.05 -20.54 -14.72
C VAL A 21 -17.32 -19.50 -15.81
N GLN A 22 -18.44 -18.80 -15.72
CA GLN A 22 -18.67 -17.63 -16.55
C GLN A 22 -17.67 -16.58 -16.07
N VAL A 23 -16.51 -16.56 -16.71
CA VAL A 23 -15.60 -15.42 -16.62
C VAL A 23 -16.38 -14.27 -17.24
N GLU A 24 -16.70 -13.25 -16.43
CA GLU A 24 -17.33 -12.04 -16.95
C GLU A 24 -16.54 -11.56 -18.16
N LYS A 25 -17.25 -11.32 -19.26
CA LYS A 25 -16.65 -10.79 -20.48
C LYS A 25 -16.02 -9.45 -20.12
N ARG A 26 -14.69 -9.34 -20.24
CA ARG A 26 -13.94 -8.15 -19.85
C ARG A 26 -14.49 -6.92 -20.59
N LYS A 27 -14.60 -5.79 -19.89
CA LYS A 27 -15.21 -4.54 -20.41
C LYS A 27 -14.48 -4.07 -21.66
N ASN A 28 -15.25 -3.59 -22.64
CA ASN A 28 -14.77 -2.91 -23.84
C ASN A 28 -14.18 -1.54 -23.45
N VAL A 29 -12.87 -1.45 -23.24
CA VAL A 29 -12.16 -0.19 -22.96
C VAL A 29 -11.40 0.24 -24.22
N ASP A 30 -11.64 1.45 -24.71
CA ASP A 30 -10.87 2.00 -25.83
C ASP A 30 -9.36 1.95 -25.49
N ARG A 31 -8.49 1.82 -26.51
CA ARG A 31 -7.02 1.87 -26.31
C ARG A 31 -6.71 3.06 -25.40
N PRO A 32 -6.17 2.84 -24.18
CA PRO A 32 -6.03 3.90 -23.19
C PRO A 32 -5.23 5.07 -23.77
N ASP A 33 -5.73 6.29 -23.59
CA ASP A 33 -5.03 7.50 -23.98
C ASP A 33 -3.72 7.61 -23.16
N PRO A 34 -2.54 7.57 -23.78
CA PRO A 34 -1.26 7.64 -23.08
C PRO A 34 -1.04 8.98 -22.36
N THR A 35 -1.85 10.00 -22.63
CA THR A 35 -1.82 11.29 -21.92
C THR A 35 -2.59 11.26 -20.59
N ASN A 36 -3.39 10.22 -20.34
CA ASN A 36 -4.19 10.06 -19.13
C ASN A 36 -3.76 8.84 -18.26
N LEU A 37 -2.46 8.50 -18.28
CA LEU A 37 -1.85 7.41 -17.49
C LEU A 37 -1.66 7.79 -16.00
N ASN A 38 -2.58 8.55 -15.43
CA ASN A 38 -2.58 8.85 -13.99
C ASN A 38 -3.03 7.68 -13.13
N HIS A 39 -3.38 6.56 -13.76
CA HIS A 39 -3.76 5.35 -13.06
C HIS A 39 -2.52 4.67 -12.45
N CYS A 40 -2.51 4.64 -11.11
CA CYS A 40 -1.59 4.01 -10.14
C CYS A 40 -0.19 4.61 -9.93
N PRO A 41 0.23 4.98 -8.69
CA PRO A 41 -0.26 4.57 -7.37
C PRO A 41 -1.32 5.47 -6.70
N GLY A 42 -2.24 4.79 -6.01
CA GLY A 42 -3.09 5.30 -4.94
C GLY A 42 -4.32 6.11 -5.32
N ASP A 43 -4.80 5.87 -6.54
CA ASP A 43 -6.20 6.07 -6.94
C ASP A 43 -6.70 4.78 -7.62
N ASP A 44 -7.98 4.75 -7.99
CA ASP A 44 -8.60 3.65 -8.75
C ASP A 44 -7.71 3.27 -9.95
N PRO A 45 -7.36 1.98 -10.13
CA PRO A 45 -6.62 1.50 -11.30
C PRO A 45 -7.30 1.85 -12.63
N GLY A 46 -8.55 2.30 -12.60
CA GLY A 46 -9.30 2.72 -13.78
C GLY A 46 -9.47 1.53 -14.70
N ASP A 47 -9.03 1.68 -15.94
CA ASP A 47 -9.12 0.64 -16.96
C ASP A 47 -7.91 -0.32 -16.97
N ALA A 48 -6.92 -0.13 -16.08
CA ALA A 48 -5.77 -1.01 -15.98
C ALA A 48 -6.15 -2.34 -15.29
N ASP A 49 -5.81 -3.47 -15.92
CA ASP A 49 -6.01 -4.79 -15.31
C ASP A 49 -5.09 -5.02 -14.11
N LYS A 50 -3.87 -4.46 -14.18
CA LYS A 50 -2.87 -4.61 -13.12
C LYS A 50 -1.84 -3.48 -13.13
N CYS A 51 -1.64 -2.90 -11.96
CA CYS A 51 -0.55 -1.99 -11.66
C CYS A 51 0.53 -2.70 -10.83
N THR A 52 1.77 -2.65 -11.32
CA THR A 52 2.91 -3.26 -10.65
C THR A 52 4.06 -2.26 -10.52
N PHE A 53 4.58 -2.04 -9.32
CA PHE A 53 5.82 -1.31 -9.13
C PHE A 53 7.03 -2.22 -9.33
N GLU A 54 7.87 -1.85 -10.29
CA GLU A 54 9.17 -2.44 -10.54
C GLU A 54 10.24 -1.55 -9.89
N MET A 55 10.78 -2.01 -8.76
CA MET A 55 11.92 -1.37 -8.11
C MET A 55 13.13 -1.39 -9.04
N GLN A 56 13.75 -0.23 -9.23
CA GLN A 56 15.00 -0.10 -9.99
C GLN A 56 16.18 0.18 -9.06
N GLU A 57 15.94 0.93 -7.97
CA GLU A 57 16.95 1.32 -7.01
C GLU A 57 16.35 1.35 -5.60
N LYS A 58 17.14 0.94 -4.61
CA LYS A 58 16.83 1.13 -3.19
C LYS A 58 17.51 2.41 -2.73
N GLY A 59 16.73 3.35 -2.19
CA GLY A 59 17.26 4.55 -1.55
C GLY A 59 17.75 4.28 -0.13
N GLU A 60 18.24 5.33 0.53
CA GLU A 60 18.63 5.24 1.94
C GLU A 60 17.41 5.06 2.84
N ASP A 61 17.57 4.22 3.87
CA ASP A 61 16.53 4.07 4.89
C ASP A 61 16.52 5.32 5.79
N LYS A 62 15.34 5.86 6.08
CA LYS A 62 15.17 7.12 6.82
C LYS A 62 14.22 6.95 7.99
N ARG A 63 14.52 7.57 9.13
CA ARG A 63 13.56 7.67 10.24
C ARG A 63 12.71 8.92 10.08
N VAL A 64 11.40 8.73 10.15
CA VAL A 64 10.41 9.80 10.09
C VAL A 64 9.68 9.84 11.43
N ASP A 65 9.46 11.05 11.93
CA ASP A 65 8.81 11.29 13.21
C ASP A 65 7.29 11.33 13.02
N HIS A 66 6.58 10.49 13.77
CA HIS A 66 5.12 10.45 13.80
C HIS A 66 4.62 10.70 15.22
N ILE A 67 3.64 11.59 15.38
CA ILE A 67 2.98 11.78 16.68
C ILE A 67 2.12 10.55 16.98
N VAL A 68 2.25 10.02 18.19
CA VAL A 68 1.46 8.89 18.70
C VAL A 68 0.33 9.44 19.57
N GLY A 69 -0.91 9.22 19.14
CA GLY A 69 -2.09 9.80 19.79
C GLY A 69 -2.12 11.33 19.72
N ASN A 70 -2.66 11.96 20.76
CA ASN A 70 -2.78 13.42 20.82
C ASN A 70 -1.75 14.03 21.77
N PRO A 71 -1.09 15.15 21.39
CA PRO A 71 -0.32 15.94 22.33
C PRO A 71 -1.17 16.42 23.50
N VAL A 72 -0.56 16.54 24.67
CA VAL A 72 -1.20 17.07 25.87
C VAL A 72 -0.50 18.34 26.31
N ASP A 73 -1.27 19.35 26.70
CA ASP A 73 -0.77 20.68 27.03
C ASP A 73 -1.06 21.11 28.47
N ASN A 74 -0.14 21.90 29.04
CA ASN A 74 -0.31 22.60 30.31
C ASN A 74 -0.18 24.12 30.07
N CYS A 75 -0.90 24.64 29.06
CA CYS A 75 -0.72 26.00 28.56
C CYS A 75 -1.65 27.05 29.19
N LYS A 76 -2.66 26.63 29.95
CA LYS A 76 -3.75 27.51 30.42
C LYS A 76 -3.41 28.39 31.63
N GLY A 77 -2.14 28.75 31.81
CA GLY A 77 -1.69 29.65 32.88
C GLY A 77 -1.74 29.08 34.30
N GLY A 78 -1.84 27.76 34.44
CA GLY A 78 -1.68 27.09 35.73
C GLY A 78 -0.25 27.24 36.28
N THR A 79 -0.06 27.06 37.58
CA THR A 79 1.27 27.11 38.23
C THR A 79 1.76 25.74 38.67
N THR A 80 0.96 24.70 38.45
CA THR A 80 1.23 23.33 38.90
C THR A 80 1.62 22.43 37.74
N ASP A 81 2.54 21.51 38.02
CA ASP A 81 2.88 20.43 37.10
C ASP A 81 1.66 19.53 36.83
N LEU A 82 1.45 19.18 35.57
CA LEU A 82 0.42 18.25 35.12
C LEU A 82 1.02 16.85 35.03
N LYS A 83 0.57 15.93 35.88
CA LYS A 83 0.90 14.51 35.77
C LYS A 83 -0.18 13.81 34.95
N THR A 84 0.20 13.24 33.83
CA THR A 84 -0.74 12.64 32.87
C THR A 84 -0.05 11.55 32.06
N THR A 85 -0.85 10.76 31.36
CA THR A 85 -0.37 9.83 30.33
C THR A 85 -0.44 10.52 28.97
N ILE A 86 0.58 10.33 28.12
CA ILE A 86 0.58 10.71 26.71
C ILE A 86 0.81 9.47 25.84
N GLY A 87 0.33 9.51 24.60
CA GLY A 87 0.40 8.40 23.66
C GLY A 87 -0.96 7.98 23.13
N GLY A 88 -1.03 6.76 22.62
CA GLY A 88 -2.20 6.19 21.97
C GLY A 88 -1.76 5.25 20.86
N ASP A 89 -2.42 5.32 19.73
CA ASP A 89 -1.96 4.71 18.48
C ASP A 89 -1.77 5.75 17.38
N THR A 90 -0.94 5.38 16.41
CA THR A 90 -0.78 6.08 15.15
C THR A 90 -0.61 5.04 14.05
N SER A 91 -1.25 5.26 12.91
CA SER A 91 -1.12 4.40 11.74
C SER A 91 -0.26 5.12 10.72
N VAL A 92 0.83 4.50 10.31
CA VAL A 92 1.73 5.02 9.28
C VAL A 92 1.55 4.15 8.05
N SER A 93 1.14 4.78 6.97
CA SER A 93 0.92 4.10 5.69
C SER A 93 2.11 4.26 4.77
N GLN A 94 2.30 3.30 3.87
CA GLN A 94 3.16 3.50 2.72
C GLN A 94 2.70 4.72 1.90
N THR A 95 3.65 5.54 1.47
CA THR A 95 3.40 6.70 0.60
C THR A 95 4.05 6.53 -0.75
N TRP A 96 3.46 7.17 -1.76
CA TRP A 96 3.91 7.11 -3.15
C TRP A 96 4.15 8.51 -3.69
N LYS A 97 5.13 8.65 -4.58
CA LYS A 97 5.47 9.94 -5.19
C LYS A 97 5.86 9.78 -6.64
N TYR A 98 5.29 10.60 -7.51
CA TYR A 98 5.68 10.65 -8.92
C TYR A 98 6.75 11.71 -9.18
N GLY A 99 7.51 11.53 -10.26
CA GLY A 99 8.52 12.49 -10.69
C GLY A 99 9.73 12.58 -9.76
N VAL A 100 10.01 11.51 -9.00
CA VAL A 100 11.17 11.49 -8.10
C VAL A 100 12.47 11.16 -8.83
N SER A 101 13.57 11.74 -8.37
CA SER A 101 14.92 11.40 -8.80
C SER A 101 15.64 10.57 -7.73
N VAL A 102 16.82 10.07 -8.09
CA VAL A 102 17.75 9.42 -7.15
C VAL A 102 17.99 10.34 -5.95
N GLY A 103 17.85 9.80 -4.74
CA GLY A 103 18.02 10.54 -3.49
C GLY A 103 16.79 11.29 -2.96
N PHE A 104 15.59 11.01 -3.46
CA PHE A 104 14.37 11.66 -2.94
C PHE A 104 14.15 11.36 -1.44
N SER A 105 13.64 12.36 -0.69
CA SER A 105 13.38 12.21 0.74
C SER A 105 12.02 11.55 1.02
N ALA A 106 11.94 10.88 2.17
CA ALA A 106 10.70 10.35 2.73
C ALA A 106 9.75 11.47 3.22
N ASP A 107 10.24 12.72 3.29
CA ASP A 107 9.48 13.87 3.75
C ASP A 107 8.54 14.38 2.63
N GLY A 108 7.25 14.45 2.91
CA GLY A 108 6.26 15.08 2.03
C GLY A 108 5.92 14.27 0.76
N GLY A 109 5.34 13.09 0.96
CA GLY A 109 4.56 12.37 -0.05
C GLY A 109 3.06 12.45 0.27
N GLU A 110 2.21 12.26 -0.74
CA GLU A 110 0.79 12.06 -0.48
C GLU A 110 0.60 10.64 0.06
N GLU A 111 -0.09 10.50 1.20
CA GLU A 111 -0.61 9.22 1.65
C GLU A 111 -1.71 8.81 0.68
N LEU A 112 -1.48 7.75 -0.08
CA LEU A 112 -2.44 7.33 -1.09
C LEU A 112 -2.91 5.88 -0.85
N PRO A 113 -4.20 5.59 -1.09
CA PRO A 113 -4.79 4.28 -0.83
C PRO A 113 -4.18 3.10 -1.61
N ILE A 114 -4.61 1.91 -1.21
CA ILE A 114 -4.10 0.60 -1.62
C ILE A 114 -4.42 0.30 -3.10
N GLY A 115 -3.45 -0.15 -3.91
CA GLY A 115 -3.75 -0.57 -5.29
C GLY A 115 -2.60 -1.05 -6.18
N VAL A 116 -1.34 -0.92 -5.74
CA VAL A 116 -0.17 -1.34 -6.53
C VAL A 116 0.49 -2.57 -5.92
N SER A 117 0.69 -3.58 -6.75
CA SER A 117 1.51 -4.75 -6.40
C SER A 117 3.00 -4.43 -6.56
N PHE A 118 3.87 -4.96 -5.72
CA PHE A 118 5.32 -4.75 -5.79
C PHE A 118 5.97 -6.01 -6.38
N GLU A 119 6.80 -5.87 -7.42
CA GLU A 119 7.44 -7.02 -8.10
C GLU A 119 8.86 -7.31 -7.60
N SER A 120 9.26 -6.80 -6.43
CA SER A 120 10.55 -7.22 -5.89
C SER A 120 10.51 -8.70 -5.51
N SER A 121 11.60 -9.42 -5.81
CA SER A 121 11.82 -10.83 -5.48
C SER A 121 11.65 -11.16 -3.99
N ASP A 122 11.66 -10.14 -3.15
CA ASP A 122 11.35 -10.24 -1.74
C ASP A 122 9.88 -9.83 -1.54
N THR A 123 9.01 -10.84 -1.43
CA THR A 123 7.69 -10.96 -0.74
C THR A 123 6.85 -9.74 -0.27
N TRP A 124 7.11 -8.49 -0.66
CA TRP A 124 6.39 -7.31 -0.16
C TRP A 124 5.26 -6.90 -1.10
N SER A 125 4.20 -7.70 -1.15
CA SER A 125 3.00 -7.35 -1.91
C SER A 125 2.01 -6.55 -1.07
N ASN A 126 1.65 -5.36 -1.56
CA ASN A 126 0.55 -4.46 -1.17
C ASN A 126 0.93 -3.29 -0.26
N THR A 127 0.18 -2.19 -0.39
CA THR A 127 0.23 -1.03 0.50
C THR A 127 0.05 -1.48 1.94
N GLU A 128 1.12 -1.41 2.73
CA GLU A 128 1.11 -1.75 4.15
C GLU A 128 0.91 -0.48 4.98
N ALA A 129 -0.12 -0.50 5.84
CA ALA A 129 -0.23 0.42 6.96
C ALA A 129 0.23 -0.29 8.23
N LYS A 130 1.15 0.32 8.97
CA LYS A 130 1.66 -0.19 10.24
C LYS A 130 1.12 0.67 11.37
N THR A 131 0.53 0.01 12.37
CA THR A 131 -0.01 0.69 13.53
C THR A 131 0.95 0.56 14.70
N PHE A 132 1.40 1.70 15.21
CA PHE A 132 2.28 1.80 16.37
C PHE A 132 1.47 2.27 17.57
N ARG A 133 1.61 1.57 18.70
CA ARG A 133 0.87 1.87 19.92
C ARG A 133 1.79 1.92 21.11
N GLN A 134 1.78 3.03 21.83
CA GLN A 134 2.55 3.22 23.05
C GLN A 134 1.90 4.31 23.91
N ASN A 135 1.99 4.13 25.23
CA ASN A 135 1.61 5.13 26.22
C ASN A 135 2.76 5.30 27.22
N ILE A 136 2.98 6.52 27.70
CA ILE A 136 3.94 6.81 28.77
C ILE A 136 3.36 7.81 29.76
N ASP A 137 3.68 7.64 31.04
CA ASP A 137 3.35 8.62 32.07
C ASP A 137 4.42 9.72 32.10
N ILE A 138 3.97 10.96 32.14
CA ILE A 138 4.83 12.14 32.06
C ILE A 138 4.36 13.24 33.02
N THR A 139 5.30 14.11 33.38
CA THR A 139 5.03 15.35 34.11
C THR A 139 5.29 16.54 33.20
N ILE A 140 4.25 17.32 32.90
CA ILE A 140 4.30 18.48 32.01
C ILE A 140 4.26 19.76 32.86
N LYS A 141 5.35 20.52 32.82
CA LYS A 141 5.46 21.79 33.56
C LYS A 141 4.48 22.83 33.00
N PRO A 142 4.08 23.82 33.82
CA PRO A 142 3.37 25.01 33.35
C PRO A 142 4.02 25.65 32.12
N GLY A 143 3.20 26.03 31.14
CA GLY A 143 3.67 26.68 29.92
C GLY A 143 4.33 25.73 28.91
N LYS A 144 4.26 24.42 29.12
CA LYS A 144 4.76 23.39 28.20
C LYS A 144 3.63 22.53 27.64
N LYS A 145 3.91 21.89 26.51
CA LYS A 145 3.11 20.80 25.95
C LYS A 145 4.03 19.63 25.60
N ALA A 146 3.47 18.43 25.60
CA ALA A 146 4.23 17.20 25.36
C ALA A 146 3.49 16.27 24.39
N ALA A 147 4.27 15.56 23.57
CA ALA A 147 3.78 14.48 22.72
C ALA A 147 4.74 13.29 22.74
N LEU A 148 4.18 12.12 22.48
CA LEU A 148 4.95 10.91 22.24
C LEU A 148 5.22 10.83 20.73
N ILE A 149 6.48 10.65 20.36
CA ILE A 149 6.94 10.56 18.98
C ILE A 149 7.41 9.14 18.70
N ALA A 150 6.90 8.54 17.62
CA ALA A 150 7.40 7.32 17.03
C ALA A 150 8.34 7.67 15.87
N LYS A 151 9.63 7.37 16.01
CA LYS A 151 10.65 7.51 14.97
C LYS A 151 10.70 6.22 14.15
N VAL A 152 9.80 6.13 13.16
CA VAL A 152 9.60 4.92 12.36
C VAL A 152 10.63 4.88 11.24
N LEU A 153 11.39 3.79 11.15
CA LEU A 153 12.29 3.56 10.03
C LEU A 153 11.46 3.24 8.78
N HIS A 154 11.73 3.98 7.70
CA HIS A 154 11.15 3.81 6.39
C HIS A 154 12.18 3.35 5.40
N LYS A 155 11.81 2.38 4.57
CA LYS A 155 12.57 2.00 3.38
C LYS A 155 12.10 2.83 2.20
N THR A 156 13.05 3.37 1.44
CA THR A 156 12.74 4.14 0.24
C THR A 156 13.15 3.36 -1.00
N TYR A 157 12.30 3.40 -2.02
CA TYR A 157 12.52 2.71 -3.28
C TYR A 157 12.20 3.65 -4.42
N GLN A 158 13.04 3.63 -5.44
CA GLN A 158 12.79 4.29 -6.71
C GLN A 158 12.62 3.25 -7.79
N GLY A 159 11.70 3.52 -8.72
CA GLY A 159 11.48 2.63 -9.84
C GLY A 159 10.46 3.18 -10.80
N ARG A 160 9.68 2.26 -11.36
CA ARG A 160 8.64 2.57 -12.32
C ARG A 160 7.40 1.74 -12.05
N VAL A 161 6.23 2.28 -12.37
CA VAL A 161 4.99 1.51 -12.36
C VAL A 161 4.74 0.97 -13.75
N LYS A 162 4.65 -0.35 -13.85
CA LYS A 162 4.16 -1.10 -15.00
C LYS A 162 2.64 -1.17 -14.94
N LEU A 163 1.99 -0.69 -15.98
CA LEU A 163 0.54 -0.75 -16.17
C LEU A 163 0.24 -1.77 -17.26
N ASN A 164 -0.58 -2.77 -16.93
CA ASN A 164 -1.01 -3.80 -17.87
C ASN A 164 -2.46 -3.54 -18.26
N TYR A 165 -2.72 -3.48 -19.55
CA TYR A 165 -4.05 -3.43 -20.14
C TYR A 165 -4.20 -4.59 -21.14
N GLY A 166 -5.29 -5.34 -21.09
CA GLY A 166 -5.65 -6.32 -22.11
C GLY A 166 -6.40 -5.67 -23.28
N ASP A 167 -6.37 -6.32 -24.45
CA ASP A 167 -7.21 -5.93 -25.59
C ASP A 167 -8.65 -6.36 -25.33
N PRO A 168 -9.61 -5.43 -25.26
CA PRO A 168 -10.96 -5.80 -24.90
C PRO A 168 -11.86 -6.09 -26.11
N THR A 169 -11.30 -6.11 -27.33
CA THR A 169 -12.06 -6.35 -28.58
C THR A 169 -11.90 -7.76 -29.16
N GLY A 170 -10.96 -8.57 -28.66
CA GLY A 170 -10.67 -9.93 -29.16
C GLY A 170 -11.39 -11.06 -28.42
N GLU A 171 -11.70 -12.16 -29.11
CA GLU A 171 -12.03 -13.42 -28.42
C GLU A 171 -10.77 -13.97 -27.73
N ALA A 172 -10.93 -14.46 -26.50
CA ALA A 172 -9.83 -15.04 -25.74
C ALA A 172 -9.15 -16.16 -26.53
N GLY A 173 -7.88 -15.96 -26.89
CA GLY A 173 -7.01 -17.04 -27.38
C GLY A 173 -6.47 -16.92 -28.80
N LYS A 174 -6.54 -15.77 -29.48
CA LYS A 174 -5.78 -15.62 -30.74
C LYS A 174 -5.00 -14.34 -30.94
N ASP A 175 -5.45 -13.21 -30.40
CA ASP A 175 -4.76 -11.91 -30.48
C ASP A 175 -4.99 -11.10 -29.19
N ASP A 176 -4.56 -11.62 -28.05
CA ASP A 176 -4.63 -10.91 -26.75
C ASP A 176 -3.57 -9.79 -26.75
N TYR A 177 -3.88 -8.62 -27.32
CA TYR A 177 -2.93 -7.50 -27.31
C TYR A 177 -2.81 -6.94 -25.88
N HIS A 178 -1.81 -7.41 -25.16
CA HIS A 178 -1.41 -6.82 -23.89
C HIS A 178 -0.62 -5.53 -24.15
N TYR A 179 -1.19 -4.39 -23.77
CA TYR A 179 -0.47 -3.13 -23.75
C TYR A 179 0.19 -2.97 -22.38
N ILE A 180 1.52 -2.87 -22.41
CA ILE A 180 2.33 -2.58 -21.23
C ILE A 180 2.82 -1.13 -21.34
N TRP A 181 2.43 -0.31 -20.36
CA TRP A 181 2.93 1.05 -20.21
C TRP A 181 3.80 1.17 -18.96
N TYR A 182 4.75 2.09 -19.01
CA TYR A 182 5.65 2.36 -17.89
C TYR A 182 5.58 3.82 -17.48
N LYS A 183 5.28 4.06 -16.21
CA LYS A 183 5.45 5.35 -15.56
C LYS A 183 6.75 5.33 -14.77
N ASN A 184 7.78 5.96 -15.33
CA ASN A 184 9.10 6.03 -14.71
C ASN A 184 9.13 7.06 -13.56
N ASN A 185 10.21 7.05 -12.78
CA ASN A 185 10.46 8.03 -11.72
C ASN A 185 9.37 8.01 -10.64
N VAL A 186 9.01 6.81 -10.18
CA VAL A 186 8.07 6.59 -9.09
C VAL A 186 8.86 6.23 -7.83
N GLY A 187 8.52 6.90 -6.73
CA GLY A 187 9.07 6.70 -5.40
C GLY A 187 8.05 5.99 -4.53
N SER A 188 8.53 5.04 -3.74
CA SER A 188 7.77 4.34 -2.71
C SER A 188 8.49 4.51 -1.37
N ILE A 189 7.76 4.92 -0.34
CA ILE A 189 8.28 5.09 1.02
C ILE A 189 7.45 4.19 1.92
N GLN A 190 8.07 3.18 2.49
CA GLN A 190 7.38 2.11 3.22
C GLN A 190 7.80 2.09 4.69
N PRO A 191 6.85 2.20 5.64
CA PRO A 191 7.17 2.04 7.05
C PRO A 191 7.62 0.60 7.36
N THR A 192 8.54 0.44 8.29
CA THR A 192 8.98 -0.86 8.82
C THR A 192 8.49 -1.06 10.25
N ASP A 193 8.64 -2.26 10.79
CA ASP A 193 8.33 -2.52 12.20
C ASP A 193 9.42 -1.99 13.18
N ASP A 194 10.51 -1.42 12.66
CA ASP A 194 11.55 -0.78 13.47
C ASP A 194 11.12 0.64 13.86
N VAL A 195 10.76 0.79 15.13
CA VAL A 195 10.33 2.05 15.74
C VAL A 195 11.14 2.35 17.01
N ILE A 196 11.54 3.61 17.16
CA ILE A 196 12.09 4.14 18.41
C ILE A 196 11.10 5.18 18.95
N TYR A 197 10.72 5.04 20.21
CA TYR A 197 9.85 6.03 20.86
C TYR A 197 10.68 7.09 21.56
N ASP A 198 10.24 8.34 21.47
CA ASP A 198 10.83 9.49 22.13
C ASP A 198 9.72 10.40 22.65
N GLN A 199 10.04 11.25 23.63
CA GLN A 199 9.13 12.27 24.12
C GLN A 199 9.59 13.64 23.65
N ARG A 200 8.65 14.44 23.11
CA ARG A 200 8.92 15.83 22.75
C ARG A 200 8.16 16.74 23.67
N ILE A 201 8.88 17.54 24.47
CA ILE A 201 8.33 18.54 25.38
C ILE A 201 8.82 19.90 24.92
N VAL A 202 7.90 20.79 24.56
CA VAL A 202 8.18 22.11 23.98
C VAL A 202 7.39 23.21 24.68
N ASP A 203 7.77 24.46 24.47
CA ASP A 203 6.96 25.59 24.92
C ASP A 203 5.61 25.62 24.21
N CYS A 204 4.59 26.15 24.88
CA CYS A 204 3.25 26.29 24.30
C CYS A 204 3.21 27.10 23.01
N SER A 205 4.19 27.98 22.81
CA SER A 205 4.37 28.81 21.60
C SER A 205 5.05 28.08 20.45
N GLU A 206 5.66 26.92 20.68
CA GLU A 206 6.43 26.17 19.68
C GLU A 206 5.57 25.05 19.09
N ASP A 207 5.79 24.66 17.84
CA ASP A 207 5.11 23.51 17.26
C ASP A 207 5.75 22.18 17.68
N ILE A 208 4.91 21.16 17.79
CA ILE A 208 5.33 19.76 17.97
C ILE A 208 5.44 19.14 16.59
#